data_AF-A0A7L2YQN1-F1
#
_entry.id   AF-A0A7L2YQN1-F1
#
_cell.length_a   1.000
_cell.length_b   1.000
_cell.length_c   1.000
_cell.angle_alpha   90.00
_cell.angle_beta   90.00
_cell.angle_gamma   90.00
#
_symmetry.space_group_name_H-M   'P 1'
#
loop_
_entity.id
_entity.type
_entity.pdbx_description
1 polymer ?
#
loop_
_entity_poly.entity_id
_entity_poly.type
_entity_poly.pdbx_seq_one_letter_code
_entity_poly.pdbx_strand_id
1 'polypeptide(L)'
;PHAAPVLEYVLDADTDRRRLGQAPRVSFLGRRPSDPEHQFSGTVELPQQHLRACIRATFQLQDSIRDKLRPIAVTLAYGIQGTGTPRRVRETPLPPLLPVL
;
A
#
# COMPACT_ATOMS: atom_id res chain seq x y z
N PRO A 1 -1.80 -10.33 26.02
CA PRO A 1 -2.17 -9.30 25.03
C PRO A 1 -1.37 -9.47 23.74
N HIS A 2 -2.02 -9.90 22.66
CA HIS A 2 -1.41 -9.94 21.33
C HIS A 2 -1.37 -8.52 20.76
N ALA A 3 -0.22 -8.11 20.21
CA ALA A 3 -0.10 -6.82 19.54
C ALA A 3 -1.04 -6.75 18.32
N ALA A 4 -1.64 -5.60 18.09
CA ALA A 4 -2.49 -5.38 16.92
C ALA A 4 -1.66 -5.55 15.62
N PRO A 5 -2.20 -6.23 14.59
CA PRO A 5 -1.49 -6.40 13.34
C PRO A 5 -1.42 -5.07 12.60
N VAL A 6 -0.23 -4.76 12.06
CA VAL A 6 0.00 -3.59 11.22
C VAL A 6 0.09 -4.05 9.77
N LEU A 7 -0.68 -3.41 8.89
CA LEU A 7 -0.55 -3.61 7.45
C LEU A 7 0.33 -2.52 6.86
N GLU A 8 1.24 -2.91 5.98
CA GLU A 8 1.86 -2.00 5.00
C GLU A 8 1.03 -2.02 3.72
N TYR A 9 0.90 -0.86 3.06
CA TYR A 9 0.11 -0.76 1.83
C TYR A 9 0.73 0.22 0.83
N VAL A 10 0.36 0.03 -0.44
CA VAL A 10 0.66 0.93 -1.55
C VAL A 10 -0.62 1.12 -2.37
N LEU A 11 -1.01 2.37 -2.56
CA LEU A 11 -1.95 2.79 -3.59
C LEU A 11 -1.15 3.15 -4.85
N ASP A 12 -1.44 2.54 -5.99
CA ASP A 12 -0.80 2.82 -7.29
C ASP A 12 -1.88 3.27 -8.28
N ALA A 13 -1.72 4.48 -8.84
CA ALA A 13 -2.69 5.10 -9.70
C ALA A 13 -2.27 5.11 -11.18
N ASP A 14 -3.28 5.08 -12.05
CA ASP A 14 -3.15 4.98 -13.51
C ASP A 14 -2.41 3.69 -13.95
N THR A 15 -2.60 2.60 -13.20
CA THR A 15 -1.84 1.35 -13.34
C THR A 15 -1.94 0.75 -14.75
N ASP A 16 -3.15 0.69 -15.32
CA ASP A 16 -3.37 0.12 -16.67
C ASP A 16 -2.64 0.93 -17.75
N ARG A 17 -2.66 2.26 -17.63
CA ARG A 17 -1.93 3.15 -18.53
C ARG A 17 -0.43 2.93 -18.41
N ARG A 18 0.08 2.79 -17.18
CA ARG A 18 1.51 2.55 -16.93
C ARG A 18 1.98 1.19 -17.41
N ARG A 19 1.14 0.15 -17.36
CA ARG A 19 1.43 -1.17 -17.97
C ARG A 19 1.65 -1.08 -19.48
N LEU A 20 1.08 -0.07 -20.14
CA LEU A 20 1.30 0.24 -21.55
C LEU A 20 2.53 1.15 -21.79
N GLY A 21 3.36 1.39 -20.76
CA GLY A 21 4.55 2.25 -20.85
C GLY A 21 4.26 3.75 -20.90
N GLN A 22 3.01 4.17 -20.65
CA GLN A 22 2.62 5.57 -20.70
C GLN A 22 2.79 6.23 -19.32
N ALA A 23 3.21 7.49 -19.31
CA ALA A 23 3.34 8.26 -18.07
C ALA A 23 1.98 8.37 -17.35
N PRO A 24 1.96 8.32 -16.00
CA PRO A 24 0.73 8.47 -15.24
C PRO A 24 0.16 9.88 -15.41
N ARG A 25 -1.16 10.00 -15.32
CA ARG A 25 -1.90 11.27 -15.43
C ARG A 25 -2.14 11.94 -14.08
N VAL A 26 -1.64 11.37 -13.00
CA VAL A 26 -1.92 11.81 -11.63
C VAL A 26 -0.65 11.86 -10.79
N SER A 27 -0.72 12.64 -9.71
CA SER A 27 0.28 12.70 -8.66
C SER A 27 -0.38 12.69 -7.29
N PHE A 28 0.03 11.79 -6.38
CA PHE A 28 -0.45 11.78 -5.01
C PHE A 28 0.14 12.94 -4.21
N LEU A 29 -0.75 13.62 -3.48
CA LEU A 29 -0.43 14.65 -2.51
C LEU A 29 -0.03 13.99 -1.18
N GLY A 30 1.00 14.54 -0.52
CA GLY A 30 1.47 14.01 0.76
C GLY A 30 2.10 12.62 0.69
N ARG A 31 2.45 12.13 -0.52
CA ARG A 31 3.22 10.90 -0.70
C ARG A 31 4.58 10.98 0.00
N ARG A 32 5.17 9.84 0.35
CA ARG A 32 6.53 9.84 0.91
C ARG A 32 7.54 10.33 -0.13
N PRO A 33 8.67 10.94 0.26
CA PRO A 33 9.70 11.37 -0.70
C PRO A 33 10.25 10.22 -1.55
N SER A 34 10.24 8.99 -1.02
CA SER A 34 10.65 7.77 -1.72
C SER A 34 9.58 7.24 -2.69
N ASP A 35 8.32 7.66 -2.54
CA ASP A 35 7.23 7.18 -3.38
C ASP A 35 7.29 7.87 -4.74
N PRO A 36 7.18 7.11 -5.84
CA PRO A 36 6.90 7.68 -7.15
C PRO A 36 5.64 8.54 -7.13
N GLU A 37 5.51 9.51 -8.05
CA GLU A 37 4.38 10.45 -8.07
C GLU A 37 3.00 9.77 -8.09
N HIS A 38 2.88 8.63 -8.78
CA HIS A 38 1.65 7.87 -8.93
C HIS A 38 1.43 6.84 -7.81
N GLN A 39 2.25 6.86 -6.75
CA GLN A 39 2.10 5.99 -5.60
C GLN A 39 1.93 6.75 -4.29
N PHE A 40 1.23 6.12 -3.36
CA PHE A 40 1.10 6.56 -1.98
C PHE A 40 1.23 5.34 -1.07
N SER A 41 2.34 5.26 -0.33
CA SER A 41 2.62 4.15 0.57
C SER A 41 2.46 4.53 2.04
N GLY A 42 2.08 3.56 2.86
CA GLY A 42 1.83 3.80 4.27
C GLY A 42 1.73 2.53 5.09
N THR A 43 1.44 2.71 6.37
CA THR A 43 1.05 1.64 7.28
C THR A 43 -0.28 1.97 7.94
N VAL A 44 -1.04 0.96 8.32
CA VAL A 44 -2.27 1.10 9.08
C VAL A 44 -2.32 0.00 10.14
N GLU A 45 -2.48 0.41 11.40
CA GLU A 45 -2.73 -0.53 12.49
C GLU A 45 -4.20 -0.95 12.46
N LEU A 46 -4.44 -2.25 12.41
CA LEU A 46 -5.80 -2.76 12.43
C LEU A 46 -6.31 -2.80 13.87
N PRO A 47 -7.49 -2.24 14.15
CA PRO A 47 -8.11 -2.34 15.45
C PRO A 47 -8.55 -3.78 15.74
N GLN A 48 -9.21 -3.99 16.88
CA GLN A 48 -9.81 -5.28 17.21
C GLN A 48 -10.71 -5.80 16.09
N GLN A 49 -10.94 -7.12 16.08
CA GLN A 49 -11.79 -7.76 15.08
C GLN A 49 -13.13 -7.03 14.94
N HIS A 50 -13.62 -6.94 13.70
CA HIS A 50 -14.85 -6.24 13.31
C HIS A 50 -14.83 -4.71 13.38
N LEU A 51 -13.77 -4.09 13.90
CA LEU A 51 -13.54 -2.65 13.78
C LEU A 51 -12.77 -2.33 12.50
N ARG A 52 -12.89 -1.09 12.01
CA ARG A 52 -12.28 -0.64 10.75
C ARG A 52 -11.31 0.50 11.02
N ALA A 53 -10.19 0.48 10.30
CA ALA A 53 -9.32 1.64 10.12
C ALA A 53 -9.37 2.08 8.65
N CYS A 54 -9.39 3.39 8.40
CA CYS A 54 -9.44 3.95 7.07
C CYS A 54 -8.33 4.98 6.90
N ILE A 55 -7.64 4.95 5.75
CA ILE A 55 -6.71 5.99 5.36
C ILE A 55 -7.27 6.73 4.15
N ARG A 56 -7.03 8.04 4.11
CA ARG A 56 -7.39 8.90 2.98
C ARG A 56 -6.11 9.34 2.26
N ALA A 57 -6.05 9.06 0.97
CA ALA A 57 -5.04 9.62 0.08
C ALA A 57 -5.73 10.53 -0.94
N THR A 58 -5.09 11.64 -1.27
CA THR A 58 -5.58 12.57 -2.29
C THR A 58 -4.58 12.60 -3.42
N PHE A 59 -5.03 12.51 -4.66
CA PHE A 59 -4.19 12.76 -5.82
C PHE A 59 -4.77 13.88 -6.66
N GLN A 60 -3.90 14.56 -7.40
CA GLN A 60 -4.26 15.57 -8.38
C GLN A 60 -4.06 15.04 -9.79
N LEU A 61 -4.91 15.48 -10.71
CA LEU A 61 -4.70 15.31 -12.14
C LEU A 61 -3.56 16.23 -12.59
N GLN A 62 -2.74 15.76 -13.53
CA GLN A 62 -1.75 16.61 -14.19
C GLN A 62 -2.44 17.58 -15.17
N ASP A 63 -1.85 18.76 -15.37
CA ASP A 63 -2.47 19.83 -16.17
C ASP A 63 -2.62 19.46 -17.67
N SER A 64 -1.73 18.62 -18.20
CA SER A 64 -1.60 18.36 -19.65
C SER A 64 -2.20 17.02 -20.11
N ILE A 65 -3.25 16.54 -19.44
CA ILE A 65 -3.91 15.29 -19.81
C ILE A 65 -4.64 15.40 -21.15
N ARG A 66 -4.08 14.74 -22.17
CA ARG A 66 -4.71 14.58 -23.48
C ARG A 66 -5.80 13.51 -23.49
N ASP A 67 -5.52 12.40 -22.82
CA ASP A 67 -6.41 11.25 -22.77
C ASP A 67 -7.36 11.35 -21.57
N LYS A 68 -8.60 11.76 -21.86
CA LYS A 68 -9.67 11.97 -20.88
C LYS A 68 -10.74 10.87 -20.91
N LEU A 69 -10.67 9.95 -21.88
CA LEU A 69 -11.70 8.93 -22.08
C LEU A 69 -11.41 7.66 -21.29
N ARG A 70 -10.14 7.31 -21.09
CA ARG A 70 -9.77 6.12 -20.31
C ARG A 70 -9.82 6.41 -18.80
N PRO A 71 -10.38 5.51 -17.97
CA PRO A 71 -10.46 5.71 -16.53
C PRO A 71 -9.06 5.75 -15.91
N ILE A 72 -8.95 6.34 -14.71
CA ILE A 72 -7.74 6.28 -13.89
C ILE A 72 -7.93 5.15 -12.89
N ALA A 73 -7.36 3.99 -13.19
CA ALA A 73 -7.41 2.83 -12.30
C ALA A 73 -6.52 3.09 -11.07
N VAL A 74 -7.02 2.75 -9.87
CA VAL A 74 -6.22 2.78 -8.63
C VAL A 74 -6.18 1.38 -8.06
N THR A 75 -4.97 0.85 -7.87
CA THR A 75 -4.71 -0.48 -7.33
C THR A 75 -4.23 -0.36 -5.89
N LEU A 76 -4.79 -1.17 -4.99
CA LEU A 76 -4.32 -1.32 -3.62
C LEU A 76 -3.56 -2.64 -3.47
N ALA A 77 -2.29 -2.57 -3.09
CA ALA A 77 -1.51 -3.71 -2.62
C ALA A 77 -1.25 -3.56 -1.12
N TYR A 78 -1.33 -4.64 -0.35
CA TYR A 78 -1.10 -4.62 1.11
C TYR A 78 -0.51 -5.93 1.62
N GLY A 79 0.18 -5.87 2.76
CA GLY A 79 0.86 -7.00 3.42
C GLY A 79 0.92 -6.82 4.93
N ILE A 80 1.07 -7.92 5.69
CA ILE A 80 1.28 -7.85 7.15
C ILE A 80 2.75 -7.49 7.42
N GLN A 81 2.97 -6.38 8.12
CA GLN A 81 4.30 -5.90 8.46
C GLN A 81 5.04 -6.90 9.36
N GLY A 82 6.33 -7.14 9.07
CA GLY A 82 7.20 -7.96 9.93
C GLY A 82 7.12 -9.48 9.70
N THR A 83 6.38 -9.93 8.68
CA THR A 83 6.33 -11.35 8.27
C THR A 83 7.58 -11.82 7.52
N GLY A 84 8.48 -10.91 7.11
CA GLY A 84 9.69 -11.21 6.33
C GLY A 84 11.01 -11.34 7.11
N THR A 85 11.05 -11.03 8.42
CA THR A 85 12.29 -11.14 9.21
C THR A 85 12.21 -12.29 10.20
N PRO A 86 13.07 -13.34 10.09
CA PRO A 86 13.12 -14.40 11.08
C PRO A 86 13.66 -13.82 12.38
N ARG A 87 12.77 -13.60 13.34
CA ARG A 87 13.16 -13.26 14.72
C ARG A 87 13.90 -14.49 15.24
N ARG A 88 15.19 -14.36 15.56
CA ARG A 88 16.02 -15.43 16.14
C ARG A 88 15.47 -15.77 17.53
N VAL A 89 14.45 -16.61 17.58
CA VAL A 89 13.86 -17.10 18.83
C VAL A 89 14.75 -18.22 19.34
N ARG A 90 15.18 -18.08 20.60
CA ARG A 90 15.95 -19.07 21.35
C ARG A 90 15.24 -20.43 21.30
N GLU A 91 15.99 -21.46 20.92
CA GLU A 91 15.80 -22.91 21.11
C GLU A 91 14.44 -23.36 21.68
N THR A 92 13.36 -23.16 20.92
CA THR A 92 12.16 -24.01 20.98
C THR A 92 12.18 -24.97 19.79
N PRO A 93 11.71 -26.22 19.95
CA PRO A 93 11.80 -27.24 18.88
C PRO A 93 11.17 -26.82 17.55
N LEU A 94 10.19 -25.92 17.60
CA LEU A 94 9.53 -25.34 16.44
C LEU A 94 9.37 -23.81 16.66
N PRO A 95 9.70 -22.97 15.68
CA PRO A 95 9.41 -21.54 15.74
C PRO A 95 7.90 -21.28 15.60
N PRO A 96 7.37 -20.18 16.19
CA PRO A 96 5.98 -19.80 16.00
C PRO A 96 5.70 -19.43 14.54
N LEU A 97 4.52 -19.83 14.05
CA LEU A 97 4.07 -19.49 12.70
C LEU A 97 3.76 -17.99 12.60
N LEU A 98 4.14 -17.39 11.48
CA LEU A 98 3.77 -16.03 11.14
C LEU A 98 2.41 -16.03 10.42
N PRO A 99 1.57 -15.01 10.63
CA PRO A 99 0.29 -14.90 9.94
C PRO A 99 0.49 -14.62 8.44
N VAL A 100 -0.48 -15.02 7.62
CA VAL A 100 -0.54 -14.80 6.17
C VAL A 100 -1.93 -14.25 5.79
N LEU A 101 -1.99 -13.49 4.69
CA LEU A 101 -3.21 -12.92 4.11
C LEU A 101 -3.80 -13.84 3.03
#